data_AF-A0A1Y4HLD4-F1
#
_entry.id   AF-A0A1Y4HLD4-F1
#
_cell.length_a   1.000
_cell.length_b   1.000
_cell.length_c   1.000
_cell.angle_alpha   90.00
_cell.angle_beta   90.00
_cell.angle_gamma   90.00
#
_symmetry.space_group_name_H-M   'P 1'
#
loop_
_entity.id
_entity.type
_entity.pdbx_description
1 polymer ?
#
loop_
_entity_poly.entity_id
_entity_poly.type
_entity_poly.pdbx_seq_one_letter_code
_entity_poly.pdbx_strand_id
1 'polypeptide(L)'
;MKTMLDFVKDALPEGAVIDSPKELASCYRFHFSYSGHSIKWEVPKTVAPGYEKKTAERTVATCMTQIFMETGEVEQARKWLEAAMS
;
A
#
# COMPACT_ATOMS: atom_id res chain seq x y z
N MET A 1 14.48 14.62 1.65
CA MET A 1 14.15 13.76 0.50
C MET A 1 13.13 12.75 0.97
N LYS A 2 11.98 12.61 0.31
CA LYS A 2 10.99 11.60 0.70
C LYS A 2 11.47 10.21 0.29
N THR A 3 11.30 9.23 1.17
CA THR A 3 11.51 7.82 0.88
C THR A 3 10.26 7.23 0.24
N MET A 4 10.38 6.05 -0.38
CA MET A 4 9.19 5.33 -0.87
C MET A 4 8.17 5.06 0.24
N LEU A 5 8.61 4.83 1.48
CA LEU A 5 7.69 4.67 2.61
C LEU A 5 6.90 5.96 2.90
N ASP A 6 7.52 7.13 2.76
CA ASP A 6 6.82 8.42 2.94
C ASP A 6 5.76 8.62 1.86
N PHE A 7 6.06 8.28 0.61
CA PHE A 7 5.06 8.33 -0.47
C PHE A 7 3.88 7.39 -0.22
N VAL A 8 4.12 6.18 0.30
CA VAL A 8 3.03 5.26 0.66
C VAL A 8 2.18 5.84 1.79
N LYS A 9 2.81 6.42 2.82
CA LYS A 9 2.09 7.08 3.94
C LYS A 9 1.23 8.25 3.48
N ASP A 10 1.72 9.04 2.53
CA ASP A 10 0.95 10.16 1.94
C ASP A 10 -0.25 9.67 1.11
N ALA A 11 -0.20 8.45 0.58
CA ALA A 11 -1.23 7.87 -0.27
C ALA A 11 -2.28 7.05 0.51
N LEU A 12 -2.17 6.95 1.84
CA LEU A 12 -3.09 6.16 2.65
C LEU A 12 -4.52 6.75 2.60
N PRO A 13 -5.55 5.92 2.37
CA PRO A 13 -6.93 6.35 2.54
C PRO A 13 -7.22 6.60 4.01
N GLU A 14 -8.29 7.35 4.28
CA GLU A 14 -8.76 7.58 5.63
C GLU A 14 -9.03 6.26 6.37
N GLY A 15 -8.52 6.14 7.59
CA GLY A 15 -8.64 4.94 8.42
C GLY A 15 -7.63 3.84 8.13
N ALA A 16 -6.77 3.96 7.11
CA ALA A 16 -5.65 3.05 6.90
C ALA A 16 -4.40 3.53 7.64
N VAL A 17 -3.63 2.58 8.16
CA VAL A 17 -2.37 2.86 8.87
C VAL A 17 -1.27 1.90 8.45
N ILE A 18 -0.03 2.38 8.56
CA ILE A 18 1.18 1.57 8.39
C ILE A 18 1.82 1.36 9.75
N ASP A 19 1.86 0.10 10.17
CA ASP A 19 2.43 -0.34 11.44
C ASP A 19 3.75 -1.08 11.25
N SER A 20 4.60 -1.02 12.26
CA SER A 20 5.87 -1.77 12.34
C SER A 20 6.75 -1.69 11.08
N PRO A 21 7.01 -0.49 10.51
CA PRO A 21 7.86 -0.38 9.33
C PRO A 21 9.29 -0.80 9.65
N LYS A 22 9.82 -1.74 8.86
CA LYS A 22 11.19 -2.22 8.91
C LYS A 22 11.89 -1.95 7.59
N GLU A 23 13.00 -1.25 7.68
CA GLU A 23 13.90 -1.05 6.54
C GLU A 23 14.76 -2.31 6.31
N LEU A 24 14.78 -2.81 5.07
CA LEU A 24 15.62 -3.92 4.62
C LEU A 24 16.61 -3.45 3.56
N ALA A 25 17.49 -4.31 3.05
CA ALA A 25 18.50 -3.90 2.07
C ALA A 25 17.90 -3.28 0.80
N SER A 26 16.81 -3.85 0.27
CA SER A 26 16.19 -3.47 -1.01
C SER A 26 14.78 -2.89 -0.91
N CYS A 27 14.10 -3.05 0.23
CA CYS A 27 12.70 -2.66 0.41
C CYS A 27 12.41 -2.14 1.82
N TYR A 28 11.24 -1.53 2.00
CA TYR A 28 10.60 -1.35 3.29
C TYR A 28 9.51 -2.40 3.44
N ARG A 29 9.51 -3.11 4.56
CA ARG A 29 8.50 -4.09 4.93
C ARG A 29 7.64 -3.50 6.04
N PHE A 30 6.33 -3.64 5.96
CA PHE A 30 5.42 -3.09 6.96
C PHE A 30 4.14 -3.90 7.06
N HIS A 31 3.35 -3.61 8.09
CA HIS A 31 1.98 -4.07 8.20
C HIS A 31 1.05 -2.95 7.73
N PHE A 32 0.17 -3.26 6.79
CA PHE A 32 -0.87 -2.37 6.34
C PHE A 32 -2.16 -2.77 7.04
N SER A 33 -2.71 -1.87 7.85
CA SER A 33 -3.91 -2.13 8.64
C SER A 33 -5.07 -1.25 8.21
N TYR A 34 -6.25 -1.84 8.05
CA TYR A 34 -7.48 -1.15 7.72
C TYR A 34 -8.69 -1.90 8.31
N SER A 35 -9.60 -1.17 8.96
CA SER A 35 -10.84 -1.73 9.54
C SER A 35 -10.65 -2.97 10.42
N GLY A 36 -9.58 -3.02 11.21
CA GLY A 36 -9.25 -4.15 12.09
C GLY A 36 -8.58 -5.35 11.40
N HIS A 37 -8.36 -5.28 10.09
CA HIS A 37 -7.59 -6.25 9.32
C HIS A 37 -6.17 -5.74 9.09
N SER A 38 -5.19 -6.63 9.09
CA SER A 38 -3.78 -6.29 8.87
C SER A 38 -3.13 -7.30 7.96
N ILE A 39 -2.51 -6.81 6.90
CA ILE A 39 -1.70 -7.62 5.98
C ILE A 39 -0.25 -7.17 6.01
N LYS A 40 0.66 -8.08 5.67
CA LYS A 40 2.08 -7.77 5.55
C LYS A 40 2.40 -7.41 4.10
N TRP A 41 3.08 -6.28 3.90
CA TRP A 41 3.45 -5.81 2.57
C TRP A 41 4.88 -5.30 2.49
N GLU A 42 5.39 -5.18 1.27
CA GLU A 42 6.71 -4.63 0.98
C GLU A 42 6.65 -3.62 -0.17
N VAL A 43 7.39 -2.52 -0.04
CA VAL A 43 7.60 -1.54 -1.10
C VAL A 43 9.10 -1.40 -1.39
N PRO A 44 9.55 -1.41 -2.65
CA PRO A 44 10.96 -1.22 -2.98
C PRO A 44 11.46 0.13 -2.48
N LYS A 45 12.75 0.22 -2.11
CA LYS A 45 13.37 1.48 -1.67
C LYS A 45 13.50 2.50 -2.79
N THR A 46 13.71 2.02 -4.00
CA THR A 46 14.03 2.81 -5.18
C THR A 46 13.11 2.42 -6.32
N VAL A 47 12.62 3.43 -7.03
CA VAL A 47 11.87 3.29 -8.28
C VAL A 47 12.47 4.25 -9.30
N ALA A 48 12.02 4.16 -10.56
CA ALA A 48 12.40 5.15 -11.56
C ALA A 48 11.97 6.56 -11.12
N PRO A 49 12.82 7.59 -11.27
CA PRO A 49 12.47 8.95 -10.89
C PRO A 49 11.16 9.42 -11.54
N GLY A 50 10.26 10.00 -10.75
CA GLY A 50 8.93 10.43 -11.19
C GLY A 50 7.83 9.38 -11.06
N TYR A 51 8.16 8.13 -10.71
CA TYR A 51 7.18 7.04 -10.50
C TYR A 51 6.84 6.81 -9.02
N GLU A 52 7.45 7.54 -8.09
CA GLU A 52 7.31 7.31 -6.65
C GLU A 52 5.85 7.37 -6.20
N LYS A 53 5.14 8.43 -6.60
CA LYS A 53 3.72 8.62 -6.28
C LYS A 53 2.85 7.51 -6.88
N LYS A 54 3.03 7.19 -8.17
CA LYS A 54 2.26 6.14 -8.84
C LYS A 54 2.49 4.77 -8.21
N THR A 55 3.74 4.44 -7.87
CA THR A 55 4.06 3.18 -7.18
C THR A 55 3.46 3.14 -5.78
N ALA A 56 3.46 4.25 -5.05
CA ALA A 56 2.84 4.34 -3.73
C ALA A 56 1.31 4.15 -3.80
N GLU A 57 0.62 4.87 -4.68
CA GLU A 57 -0.82 4.73 -4.89
C GLU A 57 -1.20 3.30 -5.29
N ARG A 58 -0.45 2.70 -6.22
CA ARG A 58 -0.65 1.30 -6.61
C ARG A 58 -0.40 0.33 -5.46
N THR A 59 0.59 0.60 -4.62
CA THR A 59 0.90 -0.20 -3.43
C THR A 59 -0.27 -0.19 -2.46
N VAL A 60 -0.79 1.00 -2.13
CA VAL A 60 -1.95 1.17 -1.26
C VAL A 60 -3.18 0.50 -1.85
N ALA A 61 -3.46 0.71 -3.14
CA ALA A 61 -4.61 0.11 -3.81
C ALA A 61 -4.55 -1.42 -3.79
N THR A 62 -3.37 -2.00 -4.03
CA THR A 62 -3.18 -3.46 -3.93
C THR A 62 -3.43 -3.98 -2.51
N CYS A 63 -2.96 -3.24 -1.49
CA CYS A 63 -3.19 -3.62 -0.09
C CYS A 63 -4.68 -3.59 0.27
N MET A 64 -5.40 -2.52 -0.13
CA MET A 64 -6.83 -2.40 0.08
C MET A 64 -7.61 -3.51 -0.64
N THR A 65 -7.26 -3.81 -1.89
CA THR A 65 -7.85 -4.94 -2.62
C THR A 65 -7.66 -6.25 -1.86
N GLN A 66 -6.46 -6.53 -1.36
CA GLN A 66 -6.23 -7.75 -0.61
C GLN A 66 -7.07 -7.83 0.67
N ILE A 67 -7.14 -6.74 1.45
CA ILE A 67 -7.98 -6.71 2.66
C ILE A 67 -9.45 -6.99 2.30
N PHE A 68 -10.01 -6.29 1.31
CA PHE A 68 -11.41 -6.51 0.94
C PHE A 68 -11.68 -7.89 0.34
N MET A 69 -10.70 -8.50 -0.34
CA MET A 69 -10.80 -9.89 -0.76
C MET A 69 -10.85 -10.84 0.44
N GLU A 70 -10.05 -10.59 1.48
CA GLU A 70 -10.02 -11.39 2.72
C GLU A 70 -11.29 -11.21 3.57
N THR A 71 -11.95 -10.04 3.51
CA THR A 71 -13.23 -9.79 4.20
C THR A 71 -14.46 -10.25 3.41
N GLY A 72 -14.29 -10.65 2.15
CA GLY A 72 -15.40 -11.04 1.26
C GLY A 72 -16.17 -9.88 0.64
N GLU A 73 -15.67 -8.64 0.78
CA GLU A 73 -16.26 -7.43 0.19
C GLU A 73 -15.79 -7.23 -1.26
N VAL A 74 -16.18 -8.17 -2.13
CA VAL A 74 -15.68 -8.28 -3.52
C VAL A 74 -15.88 -7.00 -4.33
N GLU A 75 -17.00 -6.29 -4.16
CA GLU A 75 -17.25 -5.04 -4.88
C GLU A 75 -16.27 -3.92 -4.51
N GLN A 76 -15.86 -3.85 -3.23
CA GLN A 76 -14.84 -2.89 -2.79
C GLN A 76 -13.46 -3.31 -3.29
N ALA A 77 -13.14 -4.60 -3.21
CA ALA A 77 -11.89 -5.15 -3.73
C ALA A 77 -11.72 -4.81 -5.23
N ARG A 78 -12.79 -4.93 -6.00
CA ARG A 78 -12.81 -4.62 -7.43
C ARG A 78 -12.51 -3.14 -7.71
N LYS A 79 -13.14 -2.21 -6.99
CA LYS A 79 -12.89 -0.76 -7.17
C LYS A 79 -11.43 -0.40 -6.94
N TRP A 80 -10.83 -0.95 -5.88
CA TRP A 80 -9.41 -0.74 -5.59
C TRP A 80 -8.49 -1.41 -6.60
N LEU A 81 -8.88 -2.58 -7.12
CA LEU A 81 -8.11 -3.27 -8.14
C LEU A 81 -8.08 -2.49 -9.46
N GLU A 82 -9.23 -1.94 -9.88
CA GLU A 82 -9.32 -1.07 -11.04
C GLU A 82 -8.41 0.17 -10.89
N ALA A 83 -8.37 0.78 -9.69
CA ALA A 83 -7.47 1.89 -9.40
C ALA A 83 -5.98 1.48 -9.44
N ALA A 84 -5.64 0.27 -8.99
CA ALA A 84 -4.27 -0.26 -9.03
C ALA A 84 -3.76 -0.56 -10.45
N MET A 85 -4.66 -0.77 -11.41
CA MET A 85 -4.35 -1.11 -12.81
C MET A 85 -4.32 0.10 -13.74
N SER A 86 -4.78 1.27 -13.30
CA SER A 86 -4.74 2.52 -14.07
C SER A 86 -3.36 3.18 -14.12
#